data_AF-A0A965GEQ9-F1
#
_entry.id   AF-A0A965GEQ9-F1
#
_cell.length_a   1.000
_cell.length_b   1.000
_cell.length_c   1.000
_cell.angle_alpha   90.00
_cell.angle_beta   90.00
_cell.angle_gamma   90.00
#
_symmetry.space_group_name_H-M   'P 1'
#
loop_
_entity.id
_entity.type
_entity.pdbx_description
1 polymer ?
#
loop_
_entity_poly.entity_id
_entity_poly.type
_entity_poly.pdbx_seq_one_letter_code
_entity_poly.pdbx_strand_id
1 'polypeptide(L)'
;SRLLDFYFLSRVSSRTGDKTQFSYSAHTFSEPRFLKFLTAYHQVYPLSQIEIEFLPFAYRFFLLNYVIREGARFFRPDLCAQFRRDTAREHLGSSSRLDLTELLKIVS
;
A
#
# COMPACT_ATOMS: atom_id res chain seq x y z
N SER A 1 7.87 9.89 -7.27
CA SER A 1 8.47 9.55 -5.96
C SER A 1 8.48 8.03 -5.83
N ARG A 2 9.60 7.44 -5.37
CA ARG A 2 9.76 5.98 -5.16
C ARG A 2 8.70 5.36 -4.24
N LEU A 3 8.11 6.16 -3.37
CA LEU A 3 7.09 5.73 -2.41
C LEU A 3 5.77 5.32 -3.05
N LEU A 4 5.49 5.79 -4.28
CA LEU A 4 4.31 5.35 -5.03
C LEU A 4 4.40 3.85 -5.38
N ASP A 5 5.62 3.35 -5.58
CA ASP A 5 5.85 1.94 -5.91
C ASP A 5 5.73 1.04 -4.68
N PHE A 6 5.92 1.58 -3.47
CA PHE A 6 5.99 0.78 -2.25
C PHE A 6 4.69 0.07 -1.92
N TYR A 7 3.53 0.66 -2.28
CA TYR A 7 2.27 -0.06 -2.12
C TYR A 7 2.14 -1.25 -3.08
N PHE A 8 2.65 -1.16 -4.32
CA PHE A 8 2.70 -2.31 -5.21
C PHE A 8 3.63 -3.39 -4.65
N LEU A 9 4.80 -3.00 -4.15
CA LEU A 9 5.81 -3.92 -3.60
C LEU A 9 5.34 -4.60 -2.30
N SER A 10 4.59 -3.88 -1.45
CA SER A 10 4.00 -4.46 -0.25
C SER A 10 2.97 -5.53 -0.60
N ARG A 11 2.20 -5.31 -1.67
CA ARG A 11 1.24 -6.29 -2.20
C ARG A 11 1.90 -7.54 -2.77
N VAL A 12 3.03 -7.42 -3.49
CA VAL A 12 3.83 -8.58 -3.95
C VAL A 12 4.37 -9.38 -2.77
N SER A 13 4.70 -8.70 -1.67
CA SER A 13 5.21 -9.32 -0.45
C SER A 13 4.11 -10.00 0.39
N SER A 14 2.85 -9.84 0.01
CA SER A 14 1.70 -10.22 0.83
C SER A 14 1.39 -11.72 0.79
N ARG A 15 1.05 -12.29 1.95
CA ARG A 15 0.48 -13.65 2.04
C ARG A 15 -0.99 -13.73 1.64
N THR A 16 -1.65 -12.59 1.44
CA THR A 16 -3.07 -12.51 1.04
C THR A 16 -3.29 -12.99 -0.40
N GLY A 17 -2.25 -12.99 -1.25
CA GLY A 17 -2.32 -13.35 -2.67
C GLY A 17 -2.82 -14.77 -2.99
N ASP A 18 -2.80 -15.70 -2.03
CA ASP A 18 -3.27 -17.09 -2.18
C ASP A 18 -4.78 -17.28 -1.90
N LYS A 19 -5.57 -16.20 -1.85
CA LYS A 19 -6.99 -16.28 -1.42
C LYS A 19 -7.98 -15.75 -2.45
N THR A 20 -9.19 -16.31 -2.37
CA THR A 20 -10.41 -15.93 -3.10
C THR A 20 -10.94 -14.52 -2.77
N GLN A 21 -10.29 -13.78 -1.85
CA GLN A 21 -10.64 -12.40 -1.50
C GLN A 21 -9.54 -11.44 -1.89
N PHE A 22 -9.86 -10.56 -2.84
CA PHE A 22 -9.00 -9.45 -3.25
C PHE A 22 -9.37 -8.19 -2.46
N SER A 23 -8.37 -7.48 -1.95
CA SER A 23 -8.56 -6.22 -1.22
C SER A 23 -7.42 -5.25 -1.51
N TYR A 24 -7.71 -3.95 -1.45
CA TYR A 24 -6.72 -2.87 -1.52
C TYR A 24 -6.42 -2.25 -0.16
N SER A 25 -6.61 -3.01 0.94
CA SER A 25 -6.24 -2.59 2.29
C SER A 25 -4.73 -2.31 2.45
N ALA A 26 -4.40 -1.44 3.40
CA ALA A 26 -3.04 -1.00 3.71
C ALA A 26 -2.23 -2.01 4.56
N HIS A 27 -2.86 -3.07 5.08
CA HIS A 27 -2.22 -4.06 5.98
C HIS A 27 -0.91 -4.64 5.45
N THR A 28 -0.76 -4.70 4.13
CA THR A 28 0.45 -5.22 3.48
C THR A 28 1.72 -4.45 3.80
N PHE A 29 1.62 -3.18 4.21
CA PHE A 29 2.78 -2.41 4.69
C PHE A 29 3.38 -2.95 5.99
N SER A 30 2.58 -3.66 6.79
CA SER A 30 3.03 -4.24 8.06
C SER A 30 3.41 -5.71 7.92
N GLU A 31 3.41 -6.26 6.71
CA GLU A 31 3.74 -7.68 6.53
C GLU A 31 5.24 -7.93 6.69
N PRO A 32 5.65 -9.02 7.39
CA PRO A 32 7.05 -9.28 7.69
C PRO A 32 7.96 -9.35 6.46
N ARG A 33 7.43 -9.85 5.33
CA ARG A 33 8.18 -9.91 4.06
C ARG A 33 8.45 -8.52 3.50
N PHE A 34 7.48 -7.62 3.59
CA PHE A 34 7.65 -6.24 3.11
C PHE A 34 8.62 -5.47 4.02
N LEU A 35 8.52 -5.64 5.34
CA LEU A 35 9.49 -5.04 6.28
C LEU A 35 10.91 -5.53 5.98
N LYS A 36 11.09 -6.84 5.75
CA LYS A 36 12.40 -7.40 5.34
C LYS A 36 12.91 -6.82 4.03
N PHE A 37 12.04 -6.65 3.04
CA PHE A 37 12.38 -5.97 1.79
C PHE A 37 12.84 -4.53 2.06
N LEU A 38 12.09 -3.79 2.87
CA LEU A 38 12.36 -2.38 3.11
C LEU A 38 13.65 -2.16 3.90
N THR A 39 13.97 -3.04 4.85
CA THR A 39 15.27 -3.05 5.54
C THR A 39 16.42 -3.25 4.56
N ALA A 40 16.32 -4.23 3.66
CA ALA A 40 17.36 -4.46 2.64
C ALA A 40 17.44 -3.30 1.63
N TYR A 41 16.30 -2.72 1.25
CA TYR A 41 16.24 -1.55 0.37
C TYR A 41 16.94 -0.34 1.00
N HIS A 42 16.66 -0.05 2.29
CA HIS A 42 17.26 1.07 3.01
C HIS A 42 18.79 0.97 3.09
N GLN A 43 19.35 -0.24 3.21
CA GLN A 43 20.82 -0.45 3.23
C GLN A 43 21.50 -0.04 1.92
N VAL A 44 20.82 -0.14 0.78
CA VAL A 44 21.36 0.19 -0.55
C VAL A 44 20.97 1.60 -0.98
N TYR A 45 19.72 1.99 -0.71
CA TYR A 45 19.17 3.28 -1.09
C TYR A 45 18.38 3.88 0.10
N PRO A 46 19.09 4.56 1.03
CA PRO A 46 18.53 5.01 2.29
C PRO A 46 17.24 5.81 2.15
N LEU A 47 16.32 5.53 3.06
CA LEU A 47 15.04 6.21 3.22
C LEU A 47 15.15 7.18 4.38
N SER A 48 14.59 8.37 4.22
CA SER A 48 14.43 9.32 5.33
C SER A 48 13.15 9.04 6.11
N GLN A 49 13.10 9.52 7.36
CA GLN A 49 11.88 9.52 8.17
C GLN A 49 10.71 10.21 7.44
N ILE A 50 10.96 11.37 6.82
CA ILE A 50 9.97 12.14 6.06
C ILE A 50 9.37 11.29 4.92
N GLU A 51 10.18 10.46 4.27
CA GLU A 51 9.69 9.55 3.23
C GLU A 51 8.77 8.46 3.79
N ILE A 52 9.07 7.91 4.96
CA ILE A 52 8.17 6.95 5.63
C ILE A 52 6.86 7.63 6.02
N GLU A 53 6.92 8.83 6.58
CA GLU A 53 5.75 9.64 6.96
C GLU A 53 4.90 10.07 5.75
N PHE A 54 5.48 10.09 4.55
CA PHE A 54 4.75 10.37 3.30
C PHE A 54 3.97 9.17 2.76
N LEU A 55 4.26 7.94 3.20
CA LEU A 55 3.60 6.72 2.68
C LEU A 55 2.06 6.74 2.73
N PRO A 56 1.40 7.26 3.78
CA PRO A 56 -0.06 7.44 3.80
C PRO A 56 -0.59 8.22 2.59
N PHE A 57 0.11 9.28 2.17
CA PHE A 57 -0.27 10.10 1.03
C PHE A 57 -0.03 9.40 -0.30
N ALA A 58 1.12 8.70 -0.42
CA ALA A 58 1.42 7.88 -1.59
C ALA A 58 0.37 6.77 -1.80
N TYR A 59 0.00 6.09 -0.71
CA TYR A 59 -1.06 5.07 -0.73
C TYR A 59 -2.44 5.67 -1.07
N ARG A 60 -2.80 6.82 -0.52
CA ARG A 60 -4.05 7.51 -0.88
C ARG A 60 -4.07 7.90 -2.36
N PHE A 61 -2.97 8.42 -2.88
CA PHE A 61 -2.82 8.71 -4.30
C PHE A 61 -2.98 7.43 -5.13
N PHE A 62 -2.38 6.32 -4.71
CA PHE A 62 -2.55 5.04 -5.37
C PHE A 62 -4.04 4.65 -5.47
N LEU A 63 -4.77 4.71 -4.35
CA LEU A 63 -6.19 4.35 -4.30
C LEU A 63 -7.03 5.20 -5.27
N LEU A 64 -6.83 6.51 -5.25
CA LEU A 64 -7.59 7.44 -6.09
C LEU A 64 -7.30 7.24 -7.58
N ASN A 65 -6.03 7.02 -7.95
CA ASN A 65 -5.65 6.89 -9.35
C ASN A 65 -5.92 5.47 -9.86
N TYR A 66 -5.38 4.43 -9.23
CA TYR A 66 -5.39 3.08 -9.78
C TYR A 66 -6.65 2.28 -9.44
N VAL A 67 -7.33 2.60 -8.34
CA VAL A 67 -8.57 1.88 -7.95
C VAL A 67 -9.81 2.65 -8.38
N ILE A 68 -9.91 3.93 -8.01
CA ILE A 68 -11.09 4.74 -8.33
C ILE A 68 -11.10 5.16 -9.81
N ARG A 69 -10.12 5.95 -10.25
CA ARG A 69 -10.12 6.53 -11.60
C ARG A 69 -9.91 5.47 -12.68
N GLU A 70 -8.81 4.73 -12.59
CA GLU A 70 -8.35 3.82 -13.65
C GLU A 70 -8.81 2.37 -13.47
N GLY A 71 -9.46 2.02 -12.35
CA GLY A 71 -9.74 0.62 -12.02
C GLY A 71 -10.50 -0.17 -13.09
N ALA A 72 -11.39 0.48 -13.85
CA ALA A 72 -12.14 -0.16 -14.93
C ALA A 72 -11.25 -0.61 -16.11
N ARG A 73 -10.02 -0.10 -16.22
CA ARG A 73 -9.04 -0.54 -17.22
C ARG A 73 -8.28 -1.80 -16.78
N PHE A 74 -8.26 -2.09 -15.48
CA PHE A 74 -7.44 -3.16 -14.90
C PHE A 74 -8.24 -4.35 -14.37
N PHE A 75 -9.49 -4.13 -13.98
CA PHE A 75 -10.28 -5.14 -13.26
C PHE A 75 -11.52 -5.54 -14.04
N ARG A 76 -11.97 -6.79 -13.84
CA ARG A 76 -13.30 -7.21 -14.26
C ARG A 76 -14.37 -6.29 -13.65
N PRO A 77 -15.52 -6.08 -14.31
CA PRO A 77 -16.53 -5.12 -13.84
C PRO A 77 -17.02 -5.36 -12.41
N ASP A 78 -17.20 -6.62 -12.01
CA ASP A 78 -17.65 -7.03 -10.66
C ASP A 78 -16.64 -6.62 -9.59
N LEU A 79 -15.36 -6.93 -9.82
CA LEU A 79 -14.25 -6.58 -8.94
C LEU A 79 -14.01 -5.06 -8.90
N CYS A 80 -14.10 -4.38 -10.05
CA CYS A 80 -13.98 -2.92 -10.12
C CYS A 80 -15.05 -2.24 -9.26
N ALA A 81 -16.30 -2.71 -9.34
CA ALA A 81 -17.39 -2.16 -8.54
C ALA A 81 -17.17 -2.42 -7.04
N GLN A 82 -16.71 -3.62 -6.67
CA GLN A 82 -16.33 -3.94 -5.30
C GLN A 82 -15.21 -3.02 -4.79
N PHE A 83 -14.06 -2.97 -5.45
CA PHE A 83 -12.91 -2.22 -4.98
C PHE A 83 -13.18 -0.73 -4.87
N ARG A 84 -13.99 -0.15 -5.78
CA ARG A 84 -14.42 1.24 -5.68
C ARG A 84 -15.24 1.50 -4.42
N ARG A 85 -16.19 0.61 -4.09
CA ARG A 85 -17.00 0.72 -2.87
C ARG A 85 -16.13 0.60 -1.62
N ASP A 86 -15.29 -0.41 -1.55
CA ASP A 86 -14.43 -0.68 -0.39
C ASP A 86 -13.43 0.47 -0.18
N THR A 87 -12.85 0.97 -1.28
CA THR A 87 -11.94 2.12 -1.25
C THR A 87 -12.61 3.38 -0.72
N ALA A 88 -13.80 3.71 -1.23
CA ALA A 88 -14.53 4.91 -0.82
C ALA A 88 -15.02 4.84 0.63
N ARG A 89 -15.44 3.65 1.10
CA ARG A 89 -16.02 3.47 2.44
C ARG A 89 -14.98 3.28 3.53
N GLU A 90 -13.87 2.61 3.23
CA GLU A 90 -12.93 2.14 4.24
C GLU A 90 -11.50 2.63 3.99
N HIS A 91 -10.94 2.36 2.80
CA HIS A 91 -9.49 2.51 2.59
C HIS A 91 -9.04 3.98 2.58
N LEU A 92 -9.83 4.90 2.02
CA LEU A 92 -9.51 6.34 2.07
C LEU A 92 -9.59 6.93 3.48
N GLY A 93 -10.51 6.44 4.32
CA GLY A 93 -10.63 6.88 5.71
C GLY A 93 -9.50 6.31 6.58
N SER A 94 -9.14 5.05 6.36
CA SER A 94 -8.06 4.38 7.09
C SER A 94 -6.66 4.79 6.64
N SER A 95 -6.49 5.31 5.41
CA SER A 95 -5.17 5.76 4.92
C SER A 95 -4.54 6.82 5.83
N SER A 96 -5.33 7.67 6.49
CA SER A 96 -4.83 8.69 7.42
C SER A 96 -4.42 8.15 8.80
N ARG A 97 -4.71 6.87 9.09
CA ARG A 97 -4.44 6.20 10.37
C ARG A 97 -3.50 5.01 10.20
N LEU A 98 -2.66 5.04 9.16
CA LEU A 98 -1.66 4.02 8.92
C LEU A 98 -0.67 3.98 10.10
N ASP A 99 -0.51 2.82 10.71
CA ASP A 99 0.51 2.60 11.73
C ASP A 99 1.87 2.45 11.04
N LEU A 100 2.75 3.42 11.29
CA LEU A 100 4.10 3.48 10.71
C LEU A 100 5.17 2.99 11.69
N THR A 101 4.81 2.52 12.89
CA THR A 101 5.76 2.21 13.97
C THR A 101 6.89 1.30 13.52
N GLU A 102 6.57 0.16 12.86
CA GLU A 102 7.58 -0.78 12.38
C GLU A 102 8.40 -0.24 11.20
N LEU A 103 7.81 0.62 10.36
CA LEU A 103 8.50 1.24 9.23
C LEU A 103 9.49 2.30 9.71
N LEU A 104 9.13 3.06 10.74
CA LEU A 104 9.99 4.09 11.34
C LEU A 104 11.22 3.49 12.02
N LYS A 105 11.08 2.30 12.64
CA LYS A 105 12.22 1.56 13.20
C LYS A 105 13.29 1.18 12.17
N ILE A 106 12.95 1.12 10.88
CA ILE A 106 13.90 0.76 9.82
C ILE A 106 14.82 1.94 9.48
N VAL A 107 14.33 3.17 9.66
CA VAL A 107 15.03 4.40 9.26
C VAL A 107 15.52 5.23 10.45
N SER A 108 15.22 4.78 11.67
CA SER A 108 15.73 5.36 12.92
C SER A 108 17.09 4.75 13.25
#